data_AF-A0A9P4PE88-F1
#
_entry.id   AF-A0A9P4PE88-F1
#
_cell.length_a   1.000
_cell.length_b   1.000
_cell.length_c   1.000
_cell.angle_alpha   90.00
_cell.angle_beta   90.00
_cell.angle_gamma   90.00
#
_symmetry.space_group_name_H-M   'P 1'
#
loop_
_entity.id
_entity.type
_entity.pdbx_description
1 polymer ?
#
loop_
_entity_poly.entity_id
_entity_poly.type
_entity_poly.pdbx_seq_one_letter_code
_entity_poly.pdbx_strand_id
1 'polypeptide(L)'
;MAKAQAISGGRGRVIKRKSGKQARKLKSGLLDVSIPQNATHLAEITQRNSTQSLLLRLPPEIRNKIWKYAVGGLEIHIKEIGTYCPPWLSYGTRPIGAKESIFKCPRFTFHLHQVSRQAYFEVSPFIYTLNTFSFDGVMIMDRWIKIRALGQMQLVTSINIPFGYFSLYIQGFRRIFRKKFPNIKRIGIYEHSNPRLGETKEETKEYIVKQVHLREGDGVMVEWR
;
A
#
# COMPACT_ATOMS: atom_id res chain seq x y z
N MET A 1 16.12 -0.49 -38.20
CA MET A 1 14.86 -1.27 -38.21
C MET A 1 15.21 -2.74 -38.39
N ALA A 2 15.17 -3.55 -37.32
CA ALA A 2 15.51 -4.97 -37.40
C ALA A 2 14.22 -5.79 -37.55
N LYS A 3 14.03 -6.41 -38.73
CA LYS A 3 12.95 -7.36 -39.01
C LYS A 3 13.34 -8.72 -38.41
N ALA A 4 12.52 -9.24 -37.51
CA ALA A 4 12.61 -10.63 -37.08
C ALA A 4 12.01 -11.54 -38.17
N GLN A 5 12.83 -12.41 -38.75
CA GLN A 5 12.37 -13.47 -39.66
C GLN A 5 11.81 -14.64 -38.84
N ALA A 6 10.59 -15.06 -39.17
CA ALA A 6 9.96 -16.25 -38.59
C ALA A 6 10.38 -17.49 -39.38
N ILE A 7 11.14 -18.37 -38.74
CA ILE A 7 11.48 -19.70 -39.28
C ILE A 7 10.36 -20.65 -38.87
N SER A 8 9.53 -21.06 -39.83
CA SER A 8 8.46 -22.05 -39.66
C SER A 8 9.01 -23.46 -39.94
N GLY A 9 9.19 -24.28 -38.91
CA GLY A 9 9.53 -25.70 -39.13
C GLY A 9 10.31 -26.34 -37.99
N GLY A 10 9.68 -26.49 -36.82
CA GLY A 10 10.24 -27.27 -35.72
C GLY A 10 9.50 -26.99 -34.43
N ARG A 11 9.15 -28.04 -33.67
CA ARG A 11 8.63 -27.91 -32.29
C ARG A 11 9.71 -27.27 -31.42
N GLY A 12 9.83 -25.96 -31.49
CA GLY A 12 10.76 -25.15 -30.70
C GLY A 12 10.36 -25.25 -29.25
N ARG A 13 11.11 -26.02 -28.47
CA ARG A 13 10.99 -26.06 -27.01
C ARG A 13 11.22 -24.63 -26.52
N VAL A 14 10.14 -23.97 -26.05
CA VAL A 14 10.23 -22.63 -25.46
C VAL A 14 11.08 -22.73 -24.20
N ILE A 15 12.37 -22.39 -24.31
CA ILE A 15 13.27 -22.30 -23.16
C ILE A 15 12.84 -21.06 -22.39
N LYS A 16 12.04 -21.25 -21.34
CA LYS A 16 11.74 -20.17 -20.38
C LYS A 16 13.08 -19.65 -19.87
N ARG A 17 13.44 -18.41 -20.22
CA ARG A 17 14.57 -17.72 -19.61
C ARG A 17 14.38 -17.82 -18.09
N LYS A 18 15.36 -18.38 -17.38
CA LYS A 18 15.36 -18.36 -15.91
C LYS A 18 15.14 -16.92 -15.50
N SER A 19 14.01 -16.64 -14.86
CA SER A 19 13.70 -15.31 -14.33
C SER A 19 14.92 -14.89 -13.52
N GLY A 20 15.46 -13.69 -13.81
CA GLY A 20 16.66 -13.19 -13.13
C GLY A 20 16.54 -13.38 -11.61
N LYS A 21 17.67 -13.61 -10.93
CA LYS A 21 17.70 -13.82 -9.48
C LYS A 21 16.84 -12.74 -8.80
N GLN A 22 15.74 -13.15 -8.18
CA GLN A 22 14.89 -12.23 -7.44
C GLN A 22 15.73 -11.52 -6.39
N ALA A 23 15.51 -10.22 -6.21
CA ALA A 23 16.21 -9.47 -5.19
C ALA A 23 15.95 -10.07 -3.80
N ARG A 24 16.99 -10.09 -2.96
CA ARG A 24 16.90 -10.65 -1.60
C ARG A 24 15.91 -9.83 -0.79
N LYS A 25 15.14 -10.50 0.07
CA LYS A 25 14.23 -9.88 1.03
C LYS A 25 14.75 -10.10 2.44
N LEU A 26 14.58 -9.09 3.30
CA LEU A 26 14.85 -9.18 4.73
C LEU A 26 13.82 -10.11 5.41
N LYS A 27 14.09 -10.51 6.67
CA LYS A 27 13.11 -11.26 7.48
C LYS A 27 11.76 -10.54 7.64
N SER A 28 11.78 -9.21 7.58
CA SER A 28 10.57 -8.36 7.57
C SER A 28 9.77 -8.45 6.28
N GLY A 29 10.32 -9.07 5.23
CA GLY A 29 9.77 -9.15 3.87
C GLY A 29 10.00 -7.90 3.02
N LEU A 30 10.64 -6.86 3.56
CA LEU A 30 11.11 -5.69 2.80
C LEU A 30 12.31 -6.07 1.92
N LEU A 31 12.56 -5.28 0.88
CA LEU A 31 13.70 -5.47 -0.01
C LEU A 31 15.01 -5.24 0.74
N ASP A 32 15.96 -6.16 0.59
CA ASP A 32 17.33 -5.94 1.01
C ASP A 32 18.01 -5.03 -0.01
N VAL A 33 18.33 -3.81 0.41
CA VAL A 33 18.95 -2.79 -0.44
C VAL A 33 20.48 -2.88 -0.44
N SER A 34 21.07 -3.79 0.32
CA SER A 34 22.52 -4.01 0.31
C SER A 34 23.01 -4.42 -1.08
N ILE A 35 24.12 -3.82 -1.50
CA ILE A 35 24.77 -4.17 -2.77
C ILE A 35 25.69 -5.36 -2.49
N PRO A 36 25.49 -6.52 -3.14
CA PRO A 36 26.43 -7.63 -3.00
C PRO A 36 27.83 -7.18 -3.43
N GLN A 37 28.86 -7.55 -2.66
CA GLN A 37 30.26 -7.17 -2.94
C GLN A 37 30.69 -7.54 -4.38
N ASN A 38 30.14 -8.63 -4.93
CA ASN A 38 30.49 -9.14 -6.26
C ASN A 38 29.69 -8.48 -7.40
N ALA A 39 28.83 -7.50 -7.13
CA ALA A 39 27.94 -6.89 -8.11
C ALA A 39 28.47 -5.54 -8.62
N THR A 40 29.65 -5.55 -9.25
CA THR A 40 30.34 -4.35 -9.79
C THR A 40 29.43 -3.46 -10.64
N HIS A 41 28.67 -4.06 -11.56
CA HIS A 41 27.71 -3.32 -12.41
C HIS A 41 26.62 -2.56 -11.62
N LEU A 42 26.19 -3.06 -10.46
CA LEU A 42 25.20 -2.35 -9.63
C LEU A 42 25.84 -1.17 -8.88
N ALA A 43 27.10 -1.30 -8.50
CA ALA A 43 27.87 -0.19 -7.94
C ALA A 43 28.05 0.92 -8.98
N GLU A 44 28.40 0.57 -10.23
CA GLU A 44 28.51 1.52 -11.34
C GLU A 44 27.19 2.25 -11.63
N ILE A 45 26.06 1.52 -11.69
CA ILE A 45 24.73 2.14 -11.85
C ILE A 45 24.43 3.08 -10.68
N THR A 46 24.75 2.67 -9.45
CA THR A 46 24.51 3.50 -8.25
C THR A 46 25.34 4.78 -8.29
N GLN A 47 26.61 4.69 -8.66
CA GLN A 47 27.51 5.84 -8.82
C GLN A 47 27.09 6.76 -9.97
N ARG A 48 26.68 6.19 -11.11
CA ARG A 48 26.14 6.98 -12.23
C ARG A 48 24.86 7.71 -11.80
N ASN A 49 23.96 7.01 -11.11
CA ASN A 49 22.72 7.59 -10.62
C ASN A 49 22.96 8.71 -9.60
N SER A 50 23.92 8.56 -8.69
CA SER A 50 24.24 9.61 -7.71
C SER A 50 24.87 10.85 -8.34
N THR A 51 25.58 10.71 -9.46
CA THR A 51 26.29 11.82 -10.13
C THR A 51 25.47 12.48 -11.25
N GLN A 52 24.67 11.71 -11.99
CA GLN A 52 23.96 12.19 -13.17
C GLN A 52 22.48 12.52 -12.89
N SER A 53 21.84 11.84 -11.94
CA SER A 53 20.44 12.14 -11.62
C SER A 53 20.32 13.45 -10.87
N LEU A 54 19.58 14.41 -11.43
CA LEU A 54 19.25 15.68 -10.76
C LEU A 54 18.58 15.43 -9.40
N LEU A 55 17.68 14.45 -9.34
CA LEU A 55 16.92 14.12 -8.15
C LEU A 55 17.77 13.47 -7.06
N LEU A 56 18.69 12.56 -7.42
CA LEU A 56 19.52 11.86 -6.44
C LEU A 56 20.72 12.69 -5.95
N ARG A 57 21.07 13.76 -6.66
CA ARG A 57 22.05 14.78 -6.22
C ARG A 57 21.51 15.72 -5.15
N LEU A 58 20.18 15.85 -5.03
CA LEU A 58 19.59 16.70 -3.99
C LEU A 58 19.91 16.14 -2.61
N PRO A 59 20.05 16.97 -1.57
CA PRO A 59 20.15 16.49 -0.19
C PRO A 59 18.96 15.61 0.20
N PRO A 60 19.15 14.58 1.06
CA PRO A 60 18.10 13.66 1.49
C PRO A 60 16.84 14.36 2.02
N GLU A 61 16.98 15.52 2.67
CA GLU A 61 15.89 16.32 3.24
C GLU A 61 14.97 16.84 2.14
N ILE A 62 15.54 17.33 1.04
CA ILE A 62 14.80 17.84 -0.11
C ILE A 62 14.12 16.68 -0.84
N ARG A 63 14.83 15.56 -1.04
CA ARG A 63 14.24 14.35 -1.62
C ARG A 63 13.05 13.87 -0.81
N ASN A 64 13.19 13.80 0.51
CA ASN A 64 12.10 13.43 1.41
C ASN A 64 10.89 14.36 1.27
N LYS A 65 11.09 15.69 1.16
CA LYS A 65 9.97 16.62 0.89
C LYS A 65 9.29 16.29 -0.43
N ILE A 66 10.05 16.11 -1.51
CA ILE A 66 9.52 15.74 -2.83
C ILE A 66 8.72 14.43 -2.75
N TRP A 67 9.25 13.40 -2.08
CA TRP A 67 8.58 12.12 -1.91
C TRP A 67 7.29 12.24 -1.11
N LYS A 68 7.28 12.99 -0.01
CA LYS A 68 6.06 13.23 0.76
C LYS A 68 4.95 13.87 -0.09
N TYR A 69 5.29 14.84 -0.93
CA TYR A 69 4.31 15.44 -1.85
C TYR A 69 3.90 14.49 -2.98
N ALA A 70 4.82 13.66 -3.48
CA ALA A 70 4.55 12.77 -4.61
C ALA A 70 3.69 11.55 -4.24
N VAL A 71 3.84 11.00 -3.02
CA VAL A 71 3.18 9.75 -2.62
C VAL A 71 2.37 9.81 -1.33
N GLY A 72 2.35 10.95 -0.63
CA GLY A 72 1.65 11.12 0.65
C GLY A 72 0.36 11.93 0.53
N GLY A 73 -0.45 11.93 1.59
CA GLY A 73 -1.69 12.71 1.67
C GLY A 73 -2.84 12.13 0.85
N LEU A 74 -2.79 10.83 0.55
CA LEU A 74 -3.77 10.14 -0.28
C LEU A 74 -4.61 9.15 0.52
N GLU A 75 -5.85 8.99 0.10
CA GLU A 75 -6.67 7.83 0.41
C GLU A 75 -6.54 6.83 -0.74
N ILE A 76 -5.95 5.67 -0.44
CA ILE A 76 -5.71 4.58 -1.38
C ILE A 76 -6.84 3.58 -1.20
N HIS A 77 -7.75 3.56 -2.17
CA HIS A 77 -8.94 2.73 -2.11
C HIS A 77 -8.78 1.46 -2.92
N ILE A 78 -8.74 0.33 -2.24
CA ILE A 78 -8.37 -0.98 -2.78
C ILE A 78 -9.62 -1.73 -3.20
N LYS A 79 -9.63 -2.12 -4.48
CA LYS A 79 -10.78 -2.73 -5.16
C LYS A 79 -10.42 -4.07 -5.77
N GLU A 80 -11.42 -4.91 -5.95
CA GLU A 80 -11.29 -6.15 -6.73
C GLU A 80 -11.39 -5.87 -8.22
N ILE A 81 -10.45 -6.40 -9.02
CA ILE A 81 -10.55 -6.32 -10.49
C ILE A 81 -11.23 -7.58 -11.01
N GLY A 82 -12.57 -7.61 -10.95
CA GLY A 82 -13.41 -8.58 -11.64
C GLY A 82 -13.12 -10.08 -11.39
N THR A 83 -13.96 -10.94 -11.95
CA THR A 83 -13.90 -12.41 -11.75
C THR A 83 -13.04 -13.14 -12.77
N TYR A 84 -12.66 -12.49 -13.89
CA TYR A 84 -12.11 -13.15 -15.07
C TYR A 84 -10.58 -13.14 -15.19
N CYS A 85 -9.87 -12.52 -14.25
CA CYS A 85 -8.41 -12.50 -14.21
C CYS A 85 -7.92 -13.08 -12.89
N PRO A 86 -6.65 -13.53 -12.80
CA PRO A 86 -6.06 -13.86 -11.50
C PRO A 86 -6.39 -12.70 -10.57
N PRO A 87 -6.78 -12.94 -9.32
CA PRO A 87 -7.46 -11.90 -8.57
C PRO A 87 -6.42 -10.82 -8.20
N TRP A 88 -6.21 -9.83 -9.04
CA TRP A 88 -5.29 -8.73 -8.81
C TRP A 88 -6.06 -7.66 -8.04
N LEU A 89 -5.42 -7.06 -7.04
CA LEU A 89 -5.98 -5.89 -6.38
C LEU A 89 -5.73 -4.68 -7.27
N SER A 90 -6.78 -3.95 -7.64
CA SER A 90 -6.64 -2.57 -8.14
C SER A 90 -6.67 -1.63 -6.97
N TYR A 91 -6.24 -0.41 -7.22
CA TYR A 91 -6.46 0.68 -6.31
C TYR A 91 -6.82 1.95 -7.09
N GLY A 92 -7.77 2.69 -6.53
CA GLY A 92 -7.99 4.09 -6.83
C GLY A 92 -7.28 4.95 -5.79
N THR A 93 -7.13 6.23 -6.11
CA THR A 93 -6.53 7.22 -5.21
C THR A 93 -7.29 8.52 -5.27
N ARG A 94 -7.43 9.16 -4.12
CA ARG A 94 -7.89 10.55 -4.02
C ARG A 94 -7.12 11.29 -2.92
N PRO A 95 -7.00 12.62 -2.97
CA PRO A 95 -6.52 13.39 -1.82
C PRO A 95 -7.39 13.14 -0.58
N ILE A 96 -6.77 13.09 0.60
CA ILE A 96 -7.50 12.96 1.87
C ILE A 96 -8.43 14.18 2.03
N GLY A 97 -9.71 13.91 2.28
CA GLY A 97 -10.74 14.95 2.44
C GLY A 97 -11.45 15.37 1.15
N ALA A 98 -11.03 14.86 -0.02
CA ALA A 98 -11.75 15.09 -1.26
C ALA A 98 -13.11 14.36 -1.24
N LYS A 99 -14.21 15.08 -1.43
CA LYS A 99 -15.58 14.53 -1.46
C LYS A 99 -15.78 13.58 -2.64
N GLU A 100 -15.24 13.94 -3.79
CA GLU A 100 -15.38 13.16 -5.03
C GLU A 100 -14.08 12.46 -5.40
N SER A 101 -14.22 11.28 -6.01
CA SER A 101 -13.12 10.64 -6.71
C SER A 101 -12.77 11.52 -7.91
N ILE A 102 -11.61 12.16 -7.89
CA ILE A 102 -11.10 12.86 -9.06
C ILE A 102 -10.75 11.76 -10.08
N PHE A 103 -11.70 11.42 -10.96
CA PHE A 103 -11.54 10.37 -11.98
C PHE A 103 -10.37 10.65 -12.96
N LYS A 104 -9.80 11.86 -12.92
CA LYS A 104 -8.60 12.27 -13.65
C LYS A 104 -7.37 12.49 -12.77
N CYS A 105 -7.33 11.94 -11.56
CA CYS A 105 -6.11 12.00 -10.79
C CYS A 105 -5.04 11.22 -11.56
N PRO A 106 -3.84 11.81 -11.83
CA PRO A 106 -2.75 11.08 -12.46
C PRO A 106 -2.56 9.77 -11.70
N ARG A 107 -2.34 8.65 -12.40
CA ARG A 107 -2.00 7.39 -11.74
C ARG A 107 -0.80 7.67 -10.83
N PHE A 108 -1.04 7.80 -9.53
CA PHE A 108 0.01 8.17 -8.61
C PHE A 108 1.13 7.15 -8.74
N THR A 109 2.34 7.66 -8.67
CA THR A 109 3.54 6.91 -9.00
C THR A 109 3.92 6.02 -7.82
N PHE A 110 3.02 5.12 -7.39
CA PHE A 110 3.38 4.01 -6.50
C PHE A 110 4.43 3.11 -7.15
N HIS A 111 4.73 3.27 -8.43
CA HIS A 111 5.85 2.62 -9.09
C HIS A 111 7.21 3.30 -8.83
N LEU A 112 7.28 4.45 -8.15
CA LEU A 112 8.58 5.10 -7.84
C LEU A 112 9.50 4.19 -7.02
N HIS A 113 8.96 3.43 -6.08
CA HIS A 113 9.77 2.48 -5.30
C HIS A 113 10.32 1.33 -6.16
N GLN A 114 9.86 1.18 -7.41
CA GLN A 114 10.31 0.12 -8.32
C GLN A 114 11.46 0.58 -9.25
N VAL A 115 11.74 1.88 -9.34
CA VAL A 115 12.74 2.40 -10.29
C VAL A 115 14.18 2.21 -9.81
N SER A 116 14.43 2.30 -8.50
CA SER A 116 15.76 2.14 -7.91
C SER A 116 15.67 1.68 -6.46
N ARG A 117 16.75 1.05 -5.95
CA ARG A 117 16.83 0.64 -4.53
C ARG A 117 16.81 1.82 -3.57
N GLN A 118 17.43 2.93 -3.95
CA GLN A 118 17.43 4.15 -3.15
C GLN A 118 16.01 4.73 -3.07
N ALA A 119 15.31 4.85 -4.20
CA ALA A 119 13.92 5.29 -4.21
C ALA A 119 13.02 4.31 -3.44
N TYR A 120 13.27 3.00 -3.52
CA TYR A 120 12.55 2.03 -2.70
C TYR A 120 12.67 2.35 -1.20
N PHE A 121 13.89 2.53 -0.72
CA PHE A 121 14.18 2.77 0.69
C PHE A 121 13.56 4.09 1.17
N GLU A 122 13.68 5.17 0.38
CA GLU A 122 13.18 6.49 0.75
C GLU A 122 11.65 6.61 0.62
N VAL A 123 11.04 6.02 -0.42
CA VAL A 123 9.62 6.23 -0.75
C VAL A 123 8.70 5.23 -0.06
N SER A 124 9.13 3.97 0.09
CA SER A 124 8.28 2.89 0.63
C SER A 124 7.65 3.25 1.99
N PRO A 125 8.37 3.83 2.98
CA PRO A 125 7.77 4.23 4.24
C PRO A 125 6.65 5.27 4.10
N PHE A 126 6.79 6.22 3.19
CA PHE A 126 5.79 7.28 2.99
C PHE A 126 4.49 6.75 2.41
N ILE A 127 4.55 5.72 1.55
CA ILE A 127 3.35 5.06 1.00
C ILE A 127 2.45 4.54 2.12
N TYR A 128 3.00 4.02 3.21
CA TYR A 128 2.21 3.43 4.29
C TYR A 128 1.91 4.39 5.44
N THR A 129 2.84 5.29 5.74
CA THR A 129 2.75 6.18 6.92
C THR A 129 1.97 7.47 6.68
N LEU A 130 1.87 7.92 5.42
CA LEU A 130 1.25 9.21 5.05
C LEU A 130 -0.06 9.07 4.29
N ASN A 131 -0.57 7.84 4.15
CA ASN A 131 -1.79 7.57 3.40
C ASN A 131 -2.79 6.80 4.27
N THR A 132 -4.06 6.88 3.88
CA THR A 132 -5.14 6.09 4.47
C THR A 132 -5.56 5.00 3.50
N PHE A 133 -5.49 3.74 3.92
CA PHE A 133 -5.93 2.62 3.09
C PHE A 133 -7.41 2.33 3.32
N SER A 134 -8.16 2.17 2.24
CA SER A 134 -9.57 1.79 2.28
C SER A 134 -9.86 0.60 1.37
N PHE A 135 -11.01 -0.03 1.57
CA PHE A 135 -11.32 -1.31 0.95
C PHE A 135 -12.80 -1.38 0.54
N ASP A 136 -13.09 -1.99 -0.60
CA ASP A 136 -14.46 -2.25 -1.06
C ASP A 136 -15.22 -3.22 -0.14
N GLY A 137 -14.50 -4.10 0.57
CA GLY A 137 -15.16 -5.13 1.36
C GLY A 137 -14.23 -5.93 2.26
N VAL A 138 -14.85 -6.75 3.10
CA VAL A 138 -14.18 -7.58 4.13
C VAL A 138 -13.12 -8.49 3.51
N MET A 139 -13.48 -9.18 2.43
CA MET A 139 -12.60 -10.11 1.73
C MET A 139 -11.37 -9.42 1.14
N ILE A 140 -11.55 -8.21 0.60
CA ILE A 140 -10.48 -7.42 -0.02
C ILE A 140 -9.48 -6.96 1.03
N MET A 141 -9.96 -6.50 2.19
CA MET A 141 -9.11 -6.14 3.31
C MET A 141 -8.30 -7.32 3.82
N ASP A 142 -8.94 -8.46 4.08
CA ASP A 142 -8.25 -9.67 4.55
C ASP A 142 -7.18 -10.14 3.57
N ARG A 143 -7.53 -10.10 2.28
CA ARG A 143 -6.61 -10.49 1.22
C ARG A 143 -5.43 -9.54 1.10
N TRP A 144 -5.67 -8.23 1.17
CA TRP A 144 -4.61 -7.23 1.21
C TRP A 144 -3.69 -7.45 2.41
N ILE A 145 -4.24 -7.69 3.61
CA ILE A 145 -3.44 -8.01 4.81
C ILE A 145 -2.57 -9.25 4.57
N LYS A 146 -3.14 -10.33 4.00
CA LYS A 146 -2.45 -11.60 3.78
C LYS A 146 -1.25 -11.49 2.86
N ILE A 147 -1.28 -10.60 1.86
CA ILE A 147 -0.20 -10.47 0.87
C ILE A 147 0.90 -9.47 1.26
N ARG A 148 0.76 -8.78 2.40
CA ARG A 148 1.72 -7.76 2.83
C ARG A 148 2.81 -8.37 3.70
N ALA A 149 4.02 -7.87 3.47
CA ALA A 149 5.16 -8.17 4.31
C ALA A 149 4.98 -7.57 5.71
N LEU A 150 5.53 -8.20 6.75
CA LEU A 150 5.42 -7.72 8.13
C LEU A 150 5.94 -6.28 8.27
N GLY A 151 7.08 -5.96 7.64
CA GLY A 151 7.63 -4.61 7.67
C GLY A 151 6.72 -3.57 7.00
N GLN A 152 5.93 -3.95 6.01
CA GLN A 152 4.93 -3.06 5.41
C GLN A 152 3.75 -2.82 6.35
N MET A 153 3.26 -3.90 6.99
CA MET A 153 2.18 -3.84 7.97
C MET A 153 2.54 -2.96 9.18
N GLN A 154 3.80 -2.99 9.61
CA GLN A 154 4.32 -2.12 10.67
C GLN A 154 4.31 -0.64 10.30
N LEU A 155 4.35 -0.29 9.01
CA LEU A 155 4.37 1.11 8.56
C LEU A 155 2.96 1.69 8.37
N VAL A 156 1.91 0.87 8.44
CA VAL A 156 0.52 1.33 8.29
C VAL A 156 0.11 2.12 9.52
N THR A 157 -0.24 3.39 9.32
CA THR A 157 -0.68 4.31 10.39
C THR A 157 -2.16 4.66 10.32
N SER A 158 -2.80 4.52 9.16
CA SER A 158 -4.21 4.86 8.96
C SER A 158 -4.94 3.90 8.03
N ILE A 159 -6.13 3.47 8.44
CA ILE A 159 -7.02 2.62 7.64
C ILE A 159 -8.47 3.12 7.73
N ASN A 160 -9.25 2.94 6.67
CA ASN A 160 -10.71 2.98 6.68
C ASN A 160 -11.22 1.55 6.46
N ILE A 161 -11.99 1.03 7.40
CA ILE A 161 -12.49 -0.35 7.34
C ILE A 161 -13.94 -0.40 6.83
N PRO A 162 -14.31 -1.41 6.04
CA PRO A 162 -15.70 -1.66 5.69
C PRO A 162 -16.54 -1.91 6.95
N PHE A 163 -17.79 -1.44 6.96
CA PHE A 163 -18.69 -1.67 8.11
C PHE A 163 -18.84 -3.16 8.45
N GLY A 164 -18.97 -4.03 7.45
CA GLY A 164 -18.99 -5.48 7.68
C GLY A 164 -17.73 -6.02 8.37
N TYR A 165 -16.57 -5.38 8.17
CA TYR A 165 -15.34 -5.74 8.88
C TYR A 165 -15.41 -5.33 10.34
N PHE A 166 -15.96 -4.13 10.60
CA PHE A 166 -16.19 -3.62 11.95
C PHE A 166 -17.15 -4.53 12.74
N SER A 167 -18.25 -5.00 12.13
CA SER A 167 -19.17 -5.94 12.76
C SER A 167 -18.48 -7.24 13.22
N LEU A 168 -17.67 -7.84 12.35
CA LEU A 168 -16.89 -9.03 12.71
C LEU A 168 -15.83 -8.72 13.78
N TYR A 169 -15.31 -7.49 13.77
CA TYR A 169 -14.32 -7.04 14.73
C TYR A 169 -14.92 -6.89 16.13
N ILE A 170 -16.06 -6.23 16.30
CA ILE A 170 -16.71 -6.07 17.62
C ILE A 170 -17.16 -7.43 18.20
N GLN A 171 -17.58 -8.37 17.33
CA GLN A 171 -17.97 -9.72 17.73
C GLN A 171 -16.78 -10.61 18.15
N GLY A 172 -15.54 -10.14 18.02
CA GLY A 172 -14.35 -10.90 18.42
C GLY A 172 -13.79 -11.85 17.35
N PHE A 173 -14.41 -11.94 16.17
CA PHE A 173 -13.90 -12.75 15.07
C PHE A 173 -12.63 -12.16 14.42
N ARG A 174 -12.34 -10.87 14.65
CA ARG A 174 -11.10 -10.23 14.19
C ARG A 174 -10.19 -9.87 15.35
N ARG A 175 -8.88 -10.06 15.12
CA ARG A 175 -7.81 -9.62 16.03
C ARG A 175 -7.80 -8.08 16.13
N ILE A 176 -7.36 -7.57 17.27
CA ILE A 176 -7.08 -6.15 17.48
C ILE A 176 -6.14 -5.61 16.39
N PHE A 177 -6.40 -4.39 15.94
CA PHE A 177 -5.65 -3.71 14.89
C PHE A 177 -4.22 -3.47 15.31
N ARG A 178 -3.94 -3.06 16.56
CA ARG A 178 -2.55 -2.91 17.04
C ARG A 178 -1.72 -4.19 16.94
N LYS A 179 -2.34 -5.37 17.00
CA LYS A 179 -1.63 -6.65 16.78
C LYS A 179 -1.28 -6.88 15.31
N LYS A 180 -2.07 -6.35 14.37
CA LYS A 180 -1.81 -6.45 12.92
C LYS A 180 -0.95 -5.29 12.40
N PHE A 181 -1.18 -4.10 12.93
CA PHE A 181 -0.61 -2.82 12.55
C PHE A 181 -0.12 -2.11 13.83
N PRO A 182 1.09 -2.45 14.33
CA PRO A 182 1.58 -1.94 15.61
C PRO A 182 1.60 -0.42 15.74
N ASN A 183 1.76 0.30 14.62
CA ASN A 183 1.84 1.75 14.58
C ASN A 183 0.53 2.41 14.10
N ILE A 184 -0.61 1.71 14.20
CA ILE A 184 -1.89 2.29 13.82
C ILE A 184 -2.23 3.48 14.73
N LYS A 185 -2.56 4.62 14.12
CA LYS A 185 -2.92 5.86 14.80
C LYS A 185 -4.36 6.26 14.54
N ARG A 186 -4.91 5.89 13.37
CA ARG A 186 -6.25 6.28 12.94
C ARG A 186 -7.02 5.09 12.35
N ILE A 187 -8.25 4.88 12.82
CA ILE A 187 -9.21 3.93 12.26
C ILE A 187 -10.46 4.71 11.82
N GLY A 188 -10.70 4.74 10.51
CA GLY A 188 -11.95 5.22 9.94
C GLY A 188 -12.92 4.05 9.72
N ILE A 189 -14.21 4.29 9.85
CA ILE A 189 -15.27 3.30 9.55
C ILE A 189 -16.22 3.93 8.55
N TYR A 190 -16.46 3.24 7.43
CA TYR A 190 -17.39 3.71 6.40
C TYR A 190 -18.84 3.65 6.89
N GLU A 191 -19.62 4.66 6.51
CA GLU A 191 -21.03 4.82 6.81
C GLU A 191 -21.79 3.58 6.37
N HIS A 192 -22.55 3.02 7.30
CA HIS A 192 -23.53 2.03 6.97
C HIS A 192 -24.75 2.76 6.42
N SER A 193 -25.28 2.30 5.28
CA SER A 193 -26.46 2.89 4.68
C SER A 193 -27.70 2.85 5.59
N ASN A 194 -27.69 2.04 6.66
CA ASN A 194 -28.77 1.96 7.63
C ASN A 194 -28.22 2.01 9.06
N PRO A 195 -28.45 3.11 9.80
CA PRO A 195 -28.39 3.08 11.26
C PRO A 195 -29.30 1.98 11.79
N ARG A 196 -29.08 1.53 13.03
CA ARG A 196 -30.09 0.67 13.68
C ARG A 196 -31.40 1.44 13.74
N LEU A 197 -32.51 0.74 13.53
CA LEU A 197 -33.83 1.37 13.46
C LEU A 197 -34.06 2.21 14.74
N GLY A 198 -34.14 3.53 14.58
CA GLY A 198 -34.37 4.48 15.68
C GLY A 198 -33.12 5.11 16.31
N GLU A 199 -31.90 4.70 15.97
CA GLU A 199 -30.68 5.38 16.43
C GLU A 199 -30.36 6.59 15.53
N THR A 200 -30.02 7.71 16.15
CA THR A 200 -29.46 8.89 15.47
C THR A 200 -28.05 8.58 14.94
N LYS A 201 -27.59 9.41 14.00
CA LYS A 201 -26.23 9.28 13.46
C LYS A 201 -25.19 9.47 14.58
N GLU A 202 -25.42 10.44 15.45
CA GLU A 202 -24.56 10.80 16.57
C GLU A 202 -24.41 9.64 17.56
N GLU A 203 -25.52 8.99 17.93
CA GLU A 203 -25.49 7.81 18.81
C GLU A 203 -24.72 6.64 18.18
N THR A 204 -24.90 6.40 16.88
CA THR A 204 -24.14 5.38 16.15
C THR A 204 -22.64 5.70 16.17
N LYS A 205 -22.27 6.97 15.97
CA LYS A 205 -20.88 7.44 16.02
C LYS A 205 -20.26 7.20 17.39
N GLU A 206 -20.95 7.61 18.46
CA GLU A 206 -20.49 7.45 19.83
C GLU A 206 -20.33 5.98 20.20
N TYR A 207 -21.30 5.14 19.82
CA TYR A 207 -21.21 3.70 19.99
C TYR A 207 -19.97 3.12 19.30
N ILE A 208 -19.74 3.50 18.03
CA ILE A 208 -18.57 3.04 17.26
C ILE A 208 -17.26 3.43 17.96
N VAL A 209 -17.12 4.71 18.34
CA VAL A 209 -15.92 5.23 19.01
C VAL A 209 -15.67 4.46 20.31
N LYS A 210 -16.72 4.31 21.14
CA LYS A 210 -16.67 3.54 22.39
C LYS A 210 -16.22 2.10 22.17
N GLN A 211 -16.75 1.41 21.17
CA GLN A 211 -16.38 0.02 20.88
C GLN A 211 -14.93 -0.12 20.40
N VAL A 212 -14.44 0.83 19.61
CA VAL A 212 -13.03 0.81 19.16
C VAL A 212 -12.09 1.09 20.33
N HIS A 213 -12.37 2.09 21.17
CA HIS A 213 -11.54 2.39 22.35
C HIS A 213 -11.54 1.25 23.37
N LEU A 214 -12.68 0.57 23.58
CA LEU A 214 -12.75 -0.60 24.45
C LEU A 214 -11.77 -1.71 24.00
N ARG A 215 -11.52 -1.86 22.69
CA ARG A 215 -10.71 -2.94 22.14
C ARG A 215 -9.27 -2.55 21.81
N GLU A 216 -9.02 -1.33 21.35
CA GLU A 216 -7.68 -0.84 20.97
C GLU A 216 -7.00 0.00 22.06
N GLY A 217 -7.72 0.36 23.12
CA GLY A 217 -7.28 1.30 24.14
C GLY A 217 -7.22 2.76 23.66
N ASP A 218 -6.84 3.64 24.56
CA ASP A 218 -6.69 5.07 24.29
C ASP A 218 -5.53 5.36 23.32
N GLY A 219 -5.65 6.46 22.57
CA GLY A 219 -4.61 6.93 21.64
C GLY A 219 -4.80 6.48 20.18
N VAL A 220 -5.86 5.75 19.85
CA VAL A 220 -6.31 5.58 18.46
C VAL A 220 -7.39 6.61 18.15
N MET A 221 -7.17 7.41 17.11
CA MET A 221 -8.17 8.32 16.57
C MET A 221 -9.21 7.52 15.78
N VAL A 222 -10.48 7.69 16.13
CA VAL A 222 -11.59 7.01 15.46
C VAL A 222 -12.39 8.03 14.68
N GLU A 223 -12.55 7.79 13.39
CA GLU A 223 -13.35 8.64 12.51
C GLU A 223 -14.50 7.84 11.91
N TRP A 224 -15.68 8.45 11.87
CA TRP A 224 -16.82 7.93 11.13
C TRP A 224 -16.96 8.74 9.83
N ARG A 225 -17.05 8.05 8.70
CA ARG A 225 -16.94 8.63 7.36
C ARG A 225 -18.05 8.22 6.44
#